data_AF-A0A0D3JA36-F1
#
_entry.id   AF-A0A0D3JA36-F1
#
_cell.length_a   1.000
_cell.length_b   1.000
_cell.length_c   1.000
_cell.angle_alpha   90.00
_cell.angle_beta   90.00
_cell.angle_gamma   90.00
#
_symmetry.space_group_name_H-M   'P 1'
#
loop_
_entity.id
_entity.type
_entity.pdbx_description
1 polymer ?
#
loop_
_entity_poly.entity_id
_entity_poly.type
_entity_poly.pdbx_seq_one_letter_code
_entity_poly.pdbx_strand_id
1 'polypeptide(L)'
;MEEDSPIEKQVKELEHQIAHLQRSNAEMEEFLRENTDAELRAAIGENIVTIARRRAIVEDLRKLLPERSGPTVVAPSGAAVLSDVDGSMLL
;
A
#
# COMPACT_ATOMS: atom_id res chain seq x y z
N MET A 1 -13.92 9.40 -27.43
CA MET A 1 -13.18 9.23 -26.17
C MET A 1 -14.25 9.10 -25.11
N GLU A 2 -14.39 7.95 -24.45
CA GLU A 2 -15.25 7.86 -23.28
C GLU A 2 -14.61 8.70 -22.17
N GLU A 3 -15.36 9.68 -21.66
CA GLU A 3 -14.90 10.46 -20.52
C GLU A 3 -14.99 9.60 -19.25
N ASP A 4 -13.93 9.63 -18.44
CA ASP A 4 -13.94 8.99 -17.12
C ASP A 4 -15.15 9.49 -16.31
N SER A 5 -15.86 8.55 -15.67
CA SER A 5 -16.88 8.87 -14.68
C SER A 5 -16.29 9.68 -13.52
N PRO A 6 -17.12 10.43 -12.76
CA PRO A 6 -16.63 11.17 -11.59
C PRO A 6 -15.88 10.29 -10.58
N ILE A 7 -16.32 9.04 -10.40
CA ILE A 7 -15.69 8.05 -9.51
C ILE A 7 -14.31 7.65 -10.06
N GLU A 8 -14.19 7.36 -11.35
CA GLU A 8 -12.90 7.03 -11.98
C GLU A 8 -11.91 8.19 -11.90
N LYS A 9 -12.36 9.43 -12.12
CA LYS A 9 -11.52 10.63 -11.95
C LYS A 9 -11.02 10.75 -10.52
N GLN A 10 -11.90 10.53 -9.54
CA GLN A 10 -11.52 10.59 -8.13
C GLN A 10 -10.55 9.48 -7.73
N VAL A 11 -10.73 8.27 -8.23
CA VAL A 11 -9.79 7.16 -8.01
C VAL A 11 -8.41 7.51 -8.58
N LYS A 12 -8.34 7.97 -9.84
CA LYS A 12 -7.07 8.37 -10.47
C LYS A 12 -6.36 9.49 -9.72
N GLU A 13 -7.11 10.48 -9.24
CA GLU A 13 -6.55 11.59 -8.45
C GLU A 13 -5.97 11.08 -7.12
N LEU A 14 -6.71 10.24 -6.40
CA LEU A 14 -6.23 9.68 -5.14
C LEU A 14 -4.99 8.78 -5.34
N GLU A 15 -4.97 7.99 -6.40
CA GLU A 15 -3.81 7.18 -6.78
C GLU A 15 -2.58 8.04 -7.12
N HIS A 16 -2.78 9.13 -7.87
CA HIS A 16 -1.71 10.08 -8.18
C HIS A 16 -1.14 10.72 -6.89
N GLN A 17 -2.01 11.13 -5.97
CA GLN A 17 -1.61 11.67 -4.67
C GLN A 17 -0.88 10.65 -3.80
N ILE A 18 -1.32 9.39 -3.80
CA ILE A 18 -0.62 8.29 -3.09
C ILE A 18 0.77 8.11 -3.69
N ALA A 19 0.89 8.02 -5.02
CA ALA A 19 2.17 7.84 -5.69
C ALA A 19 3.13 9.01 -5.43
N HIS A 20 2.60 10.25 -5.35
CA HIS A 20 3.40 11.40 -4.97
C HIS A 20 3.94 11.29 -3.54
N LEU A 21 3.08 10.96 -2.56
CA LEU A 21 3.52 10.78 -1.17
C LEU A 21 4.53 9.64 -1.01
N GLN A 22 4.33 8.53 -1.73
CA GLN A 22 5.27 7.41 -1.68
C GLN A 22 6.66 7.79 -2.21
N ARG A 23 6.72 8.56 -3.31
CA ARG A 23 7.99 9.08 -3.83
C ARG A 23 8.65 10.04 -2.85
N SER A 24 7.87 10.97 -2.28
CA SER A 24 8.39 11.91 -1.27
C SER A 24 8.91 11.18 -0.03
N ASN A 25 8.21 10.15 0.46
CA ASN A 25 8.70 9.32 1.57
C ASN A 25 10.02 8.64 1.23
N ALA A 26 10.17 8.07 0.03
CA ALA A 26 11.42 7.42 -0.38
C ALA A 26 12.60 8.41 -0.41
N GLU A 27 12.37 9.62 -0.91
CA GLU A 27 13.37 10.70 -0.92
C GLU A 27 13.75 11.15 0.52
N MET A 28 12.76 11.28 1.41
CA MET A 28 13.00 11.62 2.81
C MET A 28 13.71 10.49 3.57
N GLU A 29 13.38 9.23 3.31
CA GLU A 29 14.05 8.06 3.87
C GLU A 29 15.52 7.97 3.41
N GLU A 30 15.80 8.31 2.14
CA GLU A 30 17.18 8.43 1.62
C GLU A 30 17.97 9.47 2.40
N PHE A 31 17.41 10.67 2.60
CA PHE A 31 18.05 11.73 3.38
C PHE A 31 18.32 11.30 4.84
N LEU A 32 17.39 10.56 5.44
CA LEU A 32 17.50 10.08 6.82
C LEU A 32 18.53 8.94 7.01
N ARG A 33 19.04 8.31 5.95
CA ARG A 33 20.14 7.33 6.08
C ARG A 33 21.43 7.98 6.54
N GLU A 34 21.65 9.22 6.11
CA GLU A 34 22.87 9.98 6.41
C GLU A 34 22.64 11.05 7.49
N ASN A 35 21.38 11.38 7.80
CA ASN A 35 21.01 12.45 8.72
C ASN A 35 19.99 11.97 9.76
N THR A 36 20.10 12.44 11.00
CA THR A 36 19.06 12.20 12.01
C THR A 36 18.19 13.44 12.15
N ASP A 37 16.99 13.40 11.57
CA ASP A 37 16.01 14.48 11.69
C ASP A 37 14.67 13.94 12.21
N ALA A 38 14.23 14.46 13.36
CA ALA A 38 13.01 14.00 14.03
C ALA A 38 11.73 14.53 13.37
N GLU A 39 11.78 15.73 12.79
CA GLU A 39 10.64 16.35 12.12
C GLU A 39 10.35 15.63 10.80
N LEU A 40 11.40 15.32 10.04
CA LEU A 40 11.31 14.50 8.82
C LEU A 40 10.75 13.10 9.11
N ARG A 41 11.18 12.45 10.20
CA ARG A 41 10.59 11.17 10.62
C ARG A 41 9.10 11.28 10.96
N ALA A 42 8.70 12.36 11.65
CA ALA A 42 7.30 12.59 11.96
C ALA A 42 6.48 12.82 10.68
N ALA A 43 7.00 13.61 9.74
CA ALA A 43 6.36 13.87 8.44
C ALA A 43 6.15 12.58 7.62
N ILE A 44 7.13 11.67 7.59
CA ILE A 44 6.98 10.34 6.96
C ILE A 44 5.84 9.56 7.63
N GLY A 45 5.77 9.58 8.97
CA GLY A 45 4.69 8.92 9.72
C GLY A 45 3.31 9.45 9.37
N GLU A 46 3.14 10.78 9.31
CA GLU A 46 1.89 11.43 8.89
C GLU A 46 1.50 11.06 7.45
N ASN A 47 2.48 11.00 6.55
CA ASN A 47 2.28 10.57 5.17
C ASN A 47 1.83 9.11 5.08
N ILE A 48 2.38 8.21 5.89
CA ILE A 48 1.96 6.79 5.95
C ILE A 48 0.48 6.68 6.34
N VAL A 49 0.04 7.41 7.37
CA VAL A 49 -1.37 7.44 7.80
C VAL A 49 -2.26 8.00 6.70
N THR A 50 -1.81 9.06 6.03
CA THR A 50 -2.53 9.68 4.91
C THR A 50 -2.69 8.72 3.72
N ILE A 51 -1.62 8.00 3.35
CA ILE A 51 -1.65 6.97 2.30
C ILE A 51 -2.64 5.87 2.67
N ALA A 52 -2.61 5.37 3.91
CA ALA A 52 -3.51 4.31 4.36
C ALA A 52 -4.99 4.73 4.23
N ARG A 53 -5.32 5.95 4.68
CA ARG A 53 -6.68 6.50 4.55
C ARG A 53 -7.10 6.63 3.09
N ARG A 54 -6.23 7.17 2.22
CA ARG A 54 -6.54 7.32 0.80
C ARG A 54 -6.71 5.96 0.10
N ARG A 55 -5.91 4.95 0.46
CA ARG A 55 -6.06 3.59 -0.07
C ARG A 55 -7.41 2.97 0.30
N ALA A 56 -7.86 3.14 1.55
CA ALA A 56 -9.17 2.68 1.97
C ALA A 56 -10.30 3.33 1.15
N ILE A 57 -10.22 4.66 0.93
CA ILE A 57 -11.17 5.39 0.09
C ILE A 57 -11.16 4.87 -1.36
N VAL A 58 -9.97 4.65 -1.94
CA VAL A 58 -9.85 4.08 -3.29
C VAL A 58 -10.49 2.70 -3.37
N GLU A 59 -10.28 1.84 -2.38
CA GLU A 59 -10.90 0.52 -2.32
C GLU A 59 -12.43 0.61 -2.27
N ASP A 60 -12.97 1.50 -1.45
CA ASP A 60 -14.41 1.71 -1.35
C ASP A 60 -15.02 2.29 -2.63
N LEU A 61 -14.34 3.25 -3.27
CA LEU A 61 -14.76 3.80 -4.56
C LEU A 61 -14.72 2.75 -5.68
N ARG A 62 -13.72 1.87 -5.68
CA ARG A 62 -13.62 0.78 -6.66
C ARG A 62 -14.75 -0.23 -6.54
N LYS A 63 -15.27 -0.48 -5.33
CA LYS A 63 -16.46 -1.33 -5.11
C LYS A 63 -17.75 -0.73 -5.71
N LEU A 64 -17.79 0.59 -5.88
CA LEU A 64 -18.92 1.30 -6.49
C LEU A 64 -18.83 1.35 -8.02
N LEU A 65 -17.65 1.10 -8.59
CA LEU A 65 -17.52 0.96 -10.03
C LEU A 65 -18.17 -0.36 -10.43
N PRO A 66 -19.01 -0.38 -11.48
CA PRO A 66 -19.54 -1.63 -12.00
C PRO A 66 -18.36 -2.53 -12.31
N GLU A 67 -18.38 -3.77 -11.82
CA GLU A 67 -17.33 -4.75 -12.06
C GLU A 67 -17.07 -4.79 -13.58
N ARG A 68 -15.95 -4.20 -14.02
CA ARG A 68 -15.39 -4.55 -15.31
C ARG A 68 -14.93 -5.98 -15.12
N SER A 69 -15.82 -6.93 -15.42
CA SER A 69 -15.58 -8.37 -15.36
C SER A 69 -14.19 -8.70 -15.91
N GLY A 70 -13.25 -8.91 -15.01
CA GLY A 70 -11.93 -9.44 -15.26
C GLY A 70 -11.74 -10.56 -14.24
N PRO A 71 -11.23 -11.74 -14.63
CA PRO A 71 -11.23 -12.88 -13.74
C PRO A 71 -10.36 -12.59 -12.52
N THR A 72 -11.01 -12.42 -11.37
CA THR A 72 -10.35 -12.46 -10.06
C THR A 72 -9.70 -13.83 -9.91
N VAL A 73 -8.41 -13.90 -10.19
CA VAL A 73 -7.58 -15.03 -9.75
C VAL A 73 -7.39 -14.86 -8.25
N VAL A 74 -8.31 -15.45 -7.49
CA VAL A 74 -8.10 -15.72 -6.07
C VAL A 74 -6.96 -16.71 -5.94
N ALA A 75 -5.76 -16.22 -5.59
CA ALA A 75 -4.67 -17.07 -5.15
C ALA A 75 -5.04 -17.67 -3.79
N PRO A 76 -5.01 -19.00 -3.60
CA PRO A 76 -5.18 -19.57 -2.28
C PRO A 76 -3.94 -19.30 -1.44
N SER A 77 -4.11 -18.44 -0.42
CA SER A 77 -3.21 -18.38 0.73
C SER A 77 -3.40 -19.65 1.56
N GLY A 78 -2.34 -20.44 1.73
CA GLY A 78 -2.37 -21.58 2.65
C GLY A 78 -1.26 -22.60 2.44
N ALA A 79 -0.06 -22.31 2.94
CA ALA A 79 0.88 -23.32 3.41
C ALA A 79 1.90 -22.68 4.35
N ALA A 80 1.48 -22.38 5.57
CA ALA A 80 2.40 -22.33 6.69
C ALA A 80 2.85 -23.77 6.96
N VAL A 81 4.10 -24.10 6.64
CA VAL A 81 4.78 -25.26 7.22
C VAL A 81 5.68 -24.76 8.33
N LEU A 82 5.16 -24.83 9.56
CA LEU A 82 5.97 -24.97 10.76
C LEU A 82 6.74 -26.28 10.60
N SER A 83 8.02 -26.20 10.26
CA SER A 83 8.93 -27.34 10.46
C SER A 83 9.41 -27.27 11.89
N ASP A 84 8.90 -28.21 12.69
CA ASP A 84 9.30 -28.50 14.05
C ASP A 84 10.82 -28.56 14.20
N VAL A 85 11.30 -27.94 15.27
CA VAL A 85 12.66 -28.12 15.79
C VAL A 85 12.75 -29.53 16.34
N ASP A 86 13.25 -30.46 15.53
CA ASP A 86 13.51 -31.83 15.97
C ASP A 86 14.79 -31.85 16.79
N GLY A 87 14.62 -31.86 18.12
CA GLY A 87 15.68 -32.17 19.07
C GLY A 87 16.03 -33.65 18.96
N SER A 88 17.23 -33.94 18.45
CA SER A 88 17.87 -35.25 18.66
C SER A 88 19.18 -35.06 19.43
N MET A 89 19.02 -35.08 20.75
CA MET A 89 20.05 -35.49 21.69
C MET A 89 20.10 -37.02 21.63
N LEU A 90 21.15 -37.58 21.04
CA LEU A 90 21.46 -39.00 21.14
C LEU A 90 22.82 -39.13 21.83
N LEU A 91 22.76 -39.92 22.91
CA LEU A 91 23.81 -40.34 23.84
C LEU A 91 25.02 -40.98 23.15
#